data_AF-A0A7S3VFS0-F1
#
_entry.id   AF-A0A7S3VFS0-F1
#
_cell.length_a   1.000
_cell.length_b   1.000
_cell.length_c   1.000
_cell.angle_alpha   90.00
_cell.angle_beta   90.00
_cell.angle_gamma   90.00
#
_symmetry.space_group_name_H-M   'P 1'
#
loop_
_entity.id
_entity.type
_entity.pdbx_description
1 polymer ?
#
loop_
_entity_poly.entity_id
_entity_poly.type
_entity_poly.pdbx_seq_one_letter_code
_entity_poly.pdbx_strand_id
1 'polypeptide(L)'
;DKHTEEQVKAIIELFPESLSQEDEKGRLPIQRALYLKKGRSSVTFVPLMAKEGCRLGVGGEENRGGLLTVVPNDENNNNTIKWLSQRFSLSGGPSSDEWDRKRAQVLEKLRDLNLLKKADIEEYGLVHDALHPKCKSRFNFFTSWDPAALGGRDSRRVEPIHHAIRSKRKDKEERFEMALKAGMEYFPERLGFLFCKKDGISACKKAFDEIGVDKAMKIIRTCIPPSDDHPILHHAIRHAPDLENDIAQYYPDAVFLRDTNGHTSSQVKFYMNLRRGRRT
;
A
#
# COMPACT_ATOMS: atom_id res chain seq x y z
N ASP A 1 -31.02 -9.53 -12.69
CA ASP A 1 -30.68 -10.74 -11.92
C ASP A 1 -29.19 -10.83 -11.66
N LYS A 2 -28.80 -11.27 -10.46
CA LYS A 2 -27.39 -11.55 -10.13
C LYS A 2 -27.14 -13.02 -10.46
N HIS A 3 -26.26 -13.30 -11.40
CA HIS A 3 -25.81 -14.67 -11.66
C HIS A 3 -25.11 -15.25 -10.42
N THR A 4 -25.20 -16.56 -10.21
CA THR A 4 -24.42 -17.27 -9.18
C THR A 4 -23.08 -17.75 -9.72
N GLU A 5 -22.16 -18.15 -8.84
CA GLU A 5 -20.86 -18.67 -9.24
C GLU A 5 -21.01 -19.96 -10.08
N GLU A 6 -21.97 -20.82 -9.72
CA GLU A 6 -22.31 -22.06 -10.41
C GLU A 6 -22.87 -21.80 -11.81
N GLN A 7 -23.71 -20.77 -11.97
CA GLN A 7 -24.24 -20.39 -13.28
C GLN A 7 -23.14 -19.88 -14.20
N VAL A 8 -22.25 -19.02 -13.68
CA VAL A 8 -21.10 -18.53 -14.45
C VAL A 8 -20.18 -19.69 -14.83
N LYS A 9 -19.94 -20.63 -13.92
CA LYS A 9 -19.15 -21.84 -14.18
C LYS A 9 -19.78 -22.70 -15.27
N ALA A 10 -21.09 -22.98 -15.20
CA ALA A 10 -21.79 -23.76 -16.21
C ALA A 10 -21.72 -23.12 -17.60
N ILE A 11 -21.81 -21.79 -17.68
CA ILE A 11 -21.63 -21.07 -18.96
C ILE A 11 -20.21 -21.23 -19.50
N ILE A 12 -19.18 -21.14 -18.66
CA ILE A 12 -17.78 -21.35 -19.07
C ILE A 12 -17.55 -22.80 -19.53
N GLU A 13 -18.18 -23.78 -18.87
CA GLU A 13 -18.09 -25.19 -19.25
C GLU A 13 -18.76 -25.45 -20.61
N LEU A 14 -19.88 -24.79 -20.90
CA LEU A 14 -20.59 -24.89 -22.19
C LEU A 14 -19.91 -24.11 -23.32
N PHE A 15 -19.29 -22.96 -23.00
CA PHE A 15 -18.69 -22.03 -23.95
C PHE A 15 -17.29 -21.60 -23.47
N PRO A 16 -16.28 -22.48 -23.48
CA PRO A 16 -14.94 -22.18 -22.96
C PRO A 16 -14.27 -20.99 -23.67
N GLU A 17 -14.55 -20.82 -24.97
CA GLU A 17 -14.06 -19.70 -25.78
C GLU A 17 -14.53 -18.34 -25.26
N SER A 18 -15.63 -18.31 -24.50
CA SER A 18 -16.15 -17.07 -23.92
C SER A 18 -15.13 -16.36 -23.03
N LEU A 19 -14.18 -17.08 -22.40
CA LEU A 19 -13.11 -16.49 -21.59
C LEU A 19 -12.03 -15.78 -22.42
N SER A 20 -11.89 -16.12 -23.70
CA SER A 20 -10.93 -15.50 -24.62
C SER A 20 -11.57 -14.45 -25.53
N GLN A 21 -12.90 -14.30 -25.48
CA GLN A 21 -13.60 -13.32 -26.30
C GLN A 21 -13.38 -11.91 -25.77
N GLU A 22 -12.51 -11.18 -26.47
CA GLU A 22 -12.26 -9.77 -26.23
C GLU A 22 -13.47 -8.91 -26.61
N ASP A 23 -13.67 -7.80 -25.91
CA ASP A 23 -14.63 -6.78 -26.33
C ASP A 23 -14.07 -5.86 -27.42
N GLU A 24 -14.88 -4.88 -27.85
CA GLU A 24 -14.49 -3.86 -28.84
C GLU A 24 -13.22 -3.07 -28.48
N LYS A 25 -12.77 -3.13 -27.21
CA LYS A 25 -11.56 -2.47 -26.74
C LYS A 25 -10.40 -3.45 -26.52
N GLY A 26 -10.54 -4.70 -26.94
CA GLY A 26 -9.55 -5.77 -26.74
C GLY A 26 -9.57 -6.40 -25.34
N ARG A 27 -10.56 -6.08 -24.48
CA ARG A 27 -10.50 -6.51 -23.08
C ARG A 27 -11.06 -7.90 -22.88
N LEU A 28 -10.31 -8.73 -22.15
CA LEU A 28 -10.77 -10.05 -21.71
C LEU A 28 -11.96 -9.93 -20.73
N PRO A 29 -12.83 -10.94 -20.64
CA PRO A 29 -13.97 -10.97 -19.70
C PRO A 29 -13.58 -10.70 -18.25
N ILE A 30 -12.42 -11.21 -17.80
CA ILE A 30 -11.89 -10.97 -16.46
C ILE A 30 -11.59 -9.48 -16.20
N GLN A 31 -11.09 -8.76 -17.22
CA GLN A 31 -10.84 -7.32 -17.16
C GLN A 31 -12.16 -6.53 -17.19
N ARG A 32 -13.13 -6.98 -18.00
CA ARG A 32 -14.49 -6.38 -18.06
C ARG A 32 -15.22 -6.49 -16.72
N ALA A 33 -15.03 -7.59 -16.00
CA ALA A 33 -15.60 -7.80 -14.66
C ALA A 33 -15.18 -6.70 -13.66
N LEU A 34 -14.02 -6.09 -13.86
CA LEU A 34 -13.52 -4.98 -13.03
C LEU A 34 -13.98 -3.59 -13.49
N TYR A 35 -14.21 -3.41 -14.78
CA TYR A 35 -14.44 -2.10 -15.40
C TYR A 35 -15.89 -1.62 -15.34
N LEU A 36 -16.87 -2.52 -15.50
CA LEU A 36 -18.26 -2.11 -15.70
C LEU A 36 -18.81 -1.38 -14.46
N LYS A 37 -19.48 -0.24 -14.64
CA LYS A 37 -20.22 0.47 -13.56
C LYS A 37 -21.23 -0.42 -12.83
N LYS A 38 -21.78 -1.41 -13.54
CA LYS A 38 -22.65 -2.48 -13.01
C LYS A 38 -21.87 -3.71 -12.50
N GLY A 39 -20.56 -3.78 -12.75
CA GLY A 39 -19.63 -4.87 -12.39
C GLY A 39 -19.32 -4.98 -10.90
N ARG A 40 -20.08 -4.30 -10.03
CA ARG A 40 -19.92 -4.43 -8.57
C ARG A 40 -20.25 -5.82 -8.04
N SER A 41 -21.02 -6.60 -8.79
CA SER A 41 -21.23 -8.01 -8.48
C SER A 41 -20.36 -8.92 -9.33
N SER A 42 -19.71 -8.40 -10.38
CA SER A 42 -18.90 -9.22 -11.29
C SER A 42 -17.49 -9.45 -10.76
N VAL A 43 -16.95 -8.55 -9.93
CA VAL A 43 -15.61 -8.71 -9.33
C VAL A 43 -15.46 -10.01 -8.56
N THR A 44 -16.54 -10.52 -7.96
CA THR A 44 -16.52 -11.76 -7.17
C THR A 44 -16.31 -13.00 -8.04
N PHE A 45 -16.52 -12.93 -9.36
CA PHE A 45 -16.24 -14.02 -10.29
C PHE A 45 -14.80 -14.03 -10.81
N VAL A 46 -13.99 -13.01 -10.49
CA VAL A 46 -12.59 -12.94 -10.95
C VAL A 46 -11.79 -14.19 -10.55
N PRO A 47 -11.89 -14.73 -9.31
CA PRO A 47 -11.19 -15.97 -8.96
C PRO A 47 -11.61 -17.16 -9.82
N LEU A 48 -12.91 -17.32 -10.08
CA LEU A 48 -13.43 -18.38 -10.95
C LEU A 48 -12.92 -18.22 -12.40
N MET A 49 -13.04 -17.02 -12.96
CA MET A 49 -12.60 -16.72 -14.33
C MET A 49 -11.10 -16.95 -14.49
N ALA A 50 -10.29 -16.52 -13.51
CA ALA A 50 -8.85 -16.77 -13.53
C ALA A 50 -8.55 -18.26 -13.46
N LYS A 51 -9.18 -19.00 -12.54
CA LYS A 51 -8.98 -20.45 -12.39
C LYS A 51 -9.33 -21.22 -13.67
N GLU A 52 -10.51 -20.99 -14.23
CA GLU A 52 -10.94 -21.63 -15.47
C GLU A 52 -10.10 -21.17 -16.66
N GLY A 53 -9.69 -19.90 -16.68
CA GLY A 53 -8.76 -19.38 -17.67
C GLY A 53 -7.42 -20.11 -17.64
N CYS A 54 -6.87 -20.42 -16.46
CA CYS A 54 -5.66 -21.24 -16.34
C CYS A 54 -5.84 -22.66 -16.88
N ARG A 55 -7.01 -23.27 -16.64
CA ARG A 55 -7.35 -24.61 -17.14
C ARG A 55 -7.46 -24.64 -18.67
N LEU A 56 -7.96 -23.56 -19.25
CA LEU A 56 -8.23 -23.43 -20.68
C LEU A 56 -7.08 -22.77 -21.47
N GLY A 57 -5.98 -22.38 -20.80
CA GLY A 57 -4.84 -21.73 -21.46
C GLY A 57 -5.13 -20.29 -21.90
N VAL A 58 -6.00 -19.58 -21.19
CA VAL A 58 -6.44 -18.22 -21.51
C VAL A 58 -5.62 -17.18 -20.74
N GLY A 59 -5.30 -16.08 -21.42
CA GLY A 59 -4.75 -14.89 -20.77
C GLY A 59 -3.22 -14.82 -20.70
N GLY A 60 -2.55 -15.44 -21.67
CA GLY A 60 -1.15 -15.19 -21.98
C GLY A 60 -0.16 -15.85 -21.03
N GLU A 61 0.98 -15.19 -20.84
CA GLU A 61 2.15 -15.73 -20.15
C GLU A 61 1.87 -16.11 -18.69
N GLU A 62 2.67 -17.04 -18.19
CA GLU A 62 2.58 -17.66 -16.85
C GLU A 62 1.30 -18.44 -16.53
N ASN A 63 0.38 -18.60 -17.48
CA ASN A 63 -0.86 -19.35 -17.32
C ASN A 63 -1.66 -18.88 -16.08
N ARG A 64 -1.87 -17.56 -15.97
CA ARG A 64 -2.57 -16.90 -14.83
C ARG A 64 -3.99 -16.46 -15.15
N GLY A 65 -4.61 -17.07 -16.15
CA GLY A 65 -6.03 -16.85 -16.47
C GLY A 65 -6.38 -15.41 -16.82
N GLY A 66 -5.43 -14.65 -17.37
CA GLY A 66 -5.62 -13.25 -17.74
C GLY A 66 -5.39 -12.23 -16.62
N LEU A 67 -4.90 -12.67 -15.45
CA LEU A 67 -4.61 -11.77 -14.34
C LEU A 67 -3.44 -10.82 -14.62
N LEU A 68 -2.44 -11.31 -15.36
CA LEU A 68 -1.23 -10.56 -15.69
C LEU A 68 -1.30 -9.87 -17.06
N THR A 69 -2.34 -10.16 -17.85
CA THR A 69 -2.54 -9.50 -19.16
C THR A 69 -2.75 -8.01 -18.96
N VAL A 70 -1.92 -7.22 -19.66
CA VAL A 70 -2.07 -5.77 -19.73
C VAL A 70 -3.46 -5.44 -20.26
N VAL A 71 -4.13 -4.50 -19.62
CA VAL A 71 -5.42 -4.01 -20.10
C VAL A 71 -5.17 -3.13 -21.31
N PRO A 72 -5.78 -3.42 -22.47
CA PRO A 72 -5.62 -2.59 -23.64
C PRO A 72 -6.10 -1.16 -23.39
N ASN A 73 -5.41 -0.20 -24.01
CA ASN A 73 -5.67 1.23 -23.90
C ASN A 73 -5.51 1.82 -22.48
N ASP A 74 -4.83 1.10 -21.57
CA ASP A 74 -4.44 1.67 -20.27
C ASP A 74 -3.02 2.26 -20.36
N GLU A 75 -2.92 3.58 -20.26
CA GLU A 75 -1.66 4.32 -20.37
C GLU A 75 -0.61 3.92 -19.32
N ASN A 76 -1.04 3.27 -18.23
CA ASN A 76 -0.16 2.85 -17.13
C ASN A 76 0.23 1.36 -17.23
N ASN A 77 -0.12 0.70 -18.34
CA ASN A 77 0.09 -0.73 -18.57
C ASN A 77 -0.37 -1.58 -17.38
N ASN A 78 -1.51 -1.23 -16.78
CA ASN A 78 -2.06 -1.97 -15.67
C ASN A 78 -2.57 -3.32 -16.15
N ASN A 79 -2.33 -4.34 -15.35
CA ASN A 79 -2.99 -5.64 -15.48
C ASN A 79 -4.19 -5.73 -14.52
N THR A 80 -4.89 -6.86 -14.57
CA THR A 80 -6.08 -7.13 -13.75
C THR A 80 -5.78 -7.05 -12.25
N ILE A 81 -4.60 -7.50 -11.79
CA ILE A 81 -4.21 -7.44 -10.37
C ILE A 81 -4.00 -5.99 -9.90
N LYS A 82 -3.34 -5.14 -10.71
CA LYS A 82 -3.21 -3.71 -10.41
C LYS A 82 -4.58 -3.03 -10.36
N TRP A 83 -5.48 -3.33 -11.29
CA TRP A 83 -6.86 -2.82 -11.26
C TRP A 83 -7.67 -3.26 -10.03
N LEU A 84 -7.46 -4.48 -9.54
CA LEU A 84 -8.02 -4.95 -8.26
C LEU A 84 -7.48 -4.14 -7.08
N SER A 85 -6.22 -3.71 -7.14
CA SER A 85 -5.52 -3.03 -6.04
C SER A 85 -5.82 -1.52 -5.99
N GLN A 86 -5.94 -0.88 -7.17
CA GLN A 86 -6.09 0.57 -7.30
C GLN A 86 -7.45 1.13 -6.85
N ARG A 87 -7.47 2.42 -6.53
CA ARG A 87 -8.70 3.19 -6.35
C ARG A 87 -9.39 3.42 -7.69
N PHE A 88 -10.38 2.59 -8.03
CA PHE A 88 -11.26 2.86 -9.17
C PHE A 88 -12.38 3.83 -8.76
N SER A 89 -12.31 5.06 -9.26
CA SER A 89 -13.28 6.12 -8.91
C SER A 89 -14.41 6.15 -9.96
N LEU A 90 -15.26 5.12 -10.00
CA LEU A 90 -16.51 5.22 -10.76
C LEU A 90 -17.48 6.10 -9.96
N SER A 91 -17.76 7.29 -10.48
CA SER A 91 -18.72 8.24 -9.89
C SER A 91 -20.06 7.55 -9.58
N GLY A 92 -20.54 7.72 -8.34
CA GLY A 92 -21.88 7.30 -7.88
C GLY A 92 -22.01 5.83 -7.47
N GLY A 93 -21.30 5.37 -6.42
CA GLY A 93 -21.40 4.00 -5.92
C GLY A 93 -21.74 3.83 -4.44
N PRO A 94 -22.06 2.59 -3.99
CA PRO A 94 -22.28 2.25 -2.59
C PRO A 94 -21.06 2.65 -1.76
N SER A 95 -21.22 2.61 -0.43
CA SER A 95 -20.16 3.01 0.48
C SER A 95 -18.84 2.34 0.08
N SER A 96 -17.79 3.16 0.05
CA SER A 96 -16.49 2.75 -0.48
C SER A 96 -15.93 1.50 0.20
N ASP A 97 -16.37 1.22 1.42
CA ASP A 97 -15.79 0.21 2.31
C ASP A 97 -16.28 -1.20 1.97
N GLU A 98 -17.57 -1.39 1.64
CA GLU A 98 -18.07 -2.70 1.24
C GLU A 98 -17.39 -3.18 -0.04
N TRP A 99 -17.19 -2.24 -0.98
CA TRP A 99 -16.51 -2.52 -2.23
C TRP A 99 -15.04 -2.90 -2.02
N ASP A 100 -14.36 -2.17 -1.15
CA ASP A 100 -12.98 -2.44 -0.80
C ASP A 100 -12.83 -3.82 -0.14
N ARG A 101 -13.71 -4.17 0.80
CA ARG A 101 -13.75 -5.51 1.43
C ARG A 101 -13.96 -6.62 0.41
N LYS A 102 -14.89 -6.45 -0.53
CA LYS A 102 -15.13 -7.45 -1.60
C LYS A 102 -13.90 -7.68 -2.47
N ARG A 103 -13.17 -6.62 -2.82
CA ARG A 103 -11.92 -6.76 -3.57
C ARG A 103 -10.81 -7.42 -2.74
N ALA A 104 -10.72 -7.11 -1.46
CA ALA A 104 -9.79 -7.80 -0.55
C ALA A 104 -10.10 -9.31 -0.48
N GLN A 105 -11.37 -9.70 -0.33
CA GLN A 105 -11.79 -11.11 -0.37
C GLN A 105 -11.46 -11.80 -1.71
N VAL A 106 -11.57 -11.07 -2.83
CA VAL A 106 -11.14 -11.59 -4.14
C VAL A 106 -9.63 -11.83 -4.17
N LEU A 107 -8.82 -10.92 -3.63
CA LEU A 107 -7.37 -11.11 -3.53
C LEU A 107 -6.99 -12.28 -2.61
N GLU A 108 -7.71 -12.46 -1.48
CA GLU A 108 -7.57 -13.62 -0.60
C GLU A 108 -7.87 -14.94 -1.35
N LYS A 109 -9.00 -15.01 -2.06
CA LYS A 109 -9.34 -16.18 -2.89
C LYS A 109 -8.28 -16.45 -3.97
N LEU A 110 -7.76 -15.41 -4.62
CA LEU A 110 -6.70 -15.54 -5.61
C LEU A 110 -5.40 -16.08 -4.99
N ARG A 111 -5.03 -15.63 -3.79
CA ARG A 111 -3.92 -16.20 -3.03
C ARG A 111 -4.16 -17.68 -2.72
N ASP A 112 -5.34 -18.02 -2.21
CA ASP A 112 -5.66 -19.38 -1.78
C ASP A 112 -5.70 -20.36 -2.97
N LEU A 113 -6.04 -19.87 -4.17
CA LEU A 113 -5.93 -20.60 -5.44
C LEU A 113 -4.50 -20.64 -6.02
N ASN A 114 -3.51 -20.06 -5.32
CA ASN A 114 -2.15 -19.87 -5.80
C ASN A 114 -2.04 -19.06 -7.11
N LEU A 115 -3.02 -18.19 -7.38
CA LEU A 115 -3.13 -17.31 -8.56
C LEU A 115 -2.73 -15.85 -8.28
N LEU A 116 -2.46 -15.51 -7.03
CA LEU A 116 -1.73 -14.31 -6.61
C LEU A 116 -0.52 -14.79 -5.81
N LYS A 117 0.68 -14.40 -6.22
CA LYS A 117 1.94 -14.75 -5.55
C LYS A 117 2.38 -13.59 -4.66
N LYS A 118 3.19 -13.90 -3.65
CA LYS A 118 3.82 -12.88 -2.81
C LYS A 118 4.72 -11.94 -3.64
N ALA A 119 5.45 -12.48 -4.62
CA ALA A 119 6.29 -11.71 -5.54
C ALA A 119 5.49 -10.66 -6.34
N ASP A 120 4.23 -10.95 -6.69
CA ASP A 120 3.35 -10.03 -7.42
C ASP A 120 3.14 -8.71 -6.63
N ILE A 121 3.16 -8.74 -5.28
CA ILE A 121 2.98 -7.56 -4.43
C ILE A 121 4.07 -6.53 -4.69
N GLU A 122 5.32 -7.00 -4.73
CA GLU A 122 6.52 -6.18 -4.94
C GLU A 122 6.67 -5.80 -6.42
N GLU A 123 6.56 -6.78 -7.32
CA GLU A 123 6.74 -6.58 -8.76
C GLU A 123 5.80 -5.51 -9.31
N TYR A 124 4.52 -5.60 -8.95
CA TYR A 124 3.50 -4.69 -9.45
C TYR A 124 3.22 -3.47 -8.55
N GLY A 125 3.95 -3.32 -7.43
CA GLY A 125 3.80 -2.19 -6.50
C GLY A 125 2.39 -2.10 -5.89
N LEU A 126 1.80 -3.25 -5.52
CA LEU A 126 0.39 -3.35 -5.13
C LEU A 126 0.08 -2.60 -3.83
N VAL A 127 1.03 -2.51 -2.90
CA VAL A 127 0.91 -1.71 -1.67
C VAL A 127 0.70 -0.23 -1.99
N HIS A 128 1.44 0.32 -2.95
CA HIS A 128 1.30 1.72 -3.34
C HIS A 128 0.00 2.00 -4.06
N ASP A 129 -0.43 1.06 -4.89
CA ASP A 129 -1.71 1.15 -5.61
C ASP A 129 -2.90 1.10 -4.65
N ALA A 130 -2.79 0.33 -3.57
CA ALA A 130 -3.77 0.25 -2.50
C ALA A 130 -3.61 1.38 -1.44
N LEU A 131 -2.58 2.22 -1.50
CA LEU A 131 -2.33 3.28 -0.52
C LEU A 131 -3.28 4.46 -0.72
N HIS A 132 -4.52 4.26 -0.27
CA HIS A 132 -5.63 5.19 -0.39
C HIS A 132 -6.68 4.86 0.68
N PRO A 133 -7.33 5.85 1.33
CA PRO A 133 -8.36 5.60 2.37
C PRO A 133 -9.47 4.63 1.95
N LYS A 134 -10.01 4.82 0.73
CA LYS A 134 -10.96 3.93 0.05
C LYS A 134 -10.46 2.52 -0.31
N CYS A 135 -9.21 2.20 0.00
CA CYS A 135 -8.54 0.94 -0.33
C CYS A 135 -7.96 0.25 0.92
N LYS A 136 -8.40 0.64 2.12
CA LYS A 136 -7.81 0.24 3.41
C LYS A 136 -7.74 -1.28 3.63
N SER A 137 -8.79 -2.01 3.29
CA SER A 137 -8.85 -3.48 3.42
C SER A 137 -7.84 -4.15 2.50
N ARG A 138 -7.72 -3.68 1.26
CA ARG A 138 -6.70 -4.19 0.31
C ARG A 138 -5.29 -3.83 0.75
N PHE A 139 -5.08 -2.61 1.23
CA PHE A 139 -3.80 -2.18 1.78
C PHE A 139 -3.38 -3.09 2.95
N ASN A 140 -4.27 -3.29 3.92
CA ASN A 140 -4.03 -4.17 5.07
C ASN A 140 -3.77 -5.62 4.65
N PHE A 141 -4.50 -6.14 3.65
CA PHE A 141 -4.26 -7.46 3.08
C PHE A 141 -2.82 -7.58 2.56
N PHE A 142 -2.36 -6.62 1.75
CA PHE A 142 -1.00 -6.66 1.20
C PHE A 142 0.08 -6.49 2.28
N THR A 143 -0.09 -5.55 3.22
CA THR A 143 0.92 -5.30 4.26
C THR A 143 1.01 -6.42 5.28
N SER A 144 -0.10 -7.09 5.60
CA SER A 144 -0.07 -8.24 6.51
C SER A 144 0.53 -9.49 5.85
N TRP A 145 0.32 -9.66 4.53
CA TRP A 145 0.89 -10.79 3.80
C TRP A 145 2.36 -10.59 3.43
N ASP A 146 2.74 -9.38 3.04
CA ASP A 146 4.13 -9.01 2.82
C ASP A 146 4.51 -7.65 3.41
N PRO A 147 4.85 -7.60 4.71
CA PRO A 147 5.30 -6.36 5.33
C PRO A 147 6.53 -5.76 4.66
N ALA A 148 7.41 -6.60 4.08
CA ALA A 148 8.61 -6.19 3.37
C ALA A 148 8.37 -5.13 2.28
N ALA A 149 7.20 -5.14 1.66
CA ALA A 149 6.80 -4.20 0.62
C ALA A 149 6.66 -2.76 1.13
N LEU A 150 6.49 -2.55 2.45
CA LEU A 150 6.55 -1.22 3.08
C LEU A 150 7.95 -0.59 3.04
N GLY A 151 8.99 -1.40 2.84
CA GLY A 151 10.38 -0.94 2.76
C GLY A 151 10.81 -0.35 1.41
N GLY A 152 9.89 -0.20 0.44
CA GLY A 152 10.21 0.45 -0.83
C GLY A 152 11.07 -0.39 -1.78
N ARG A 153 10.99 -1.72 -1.71
CA ARG A 153 11.67 -2.63 -2.64
C ARG A 153 10.95 -2.81 -3.98
N ASP A 154 9.76 -2.22 -4.12
CA ASP A 154 8.92 -2.38 -5.30
C ASP A 154 9.54 -1.78 -6.57
N SER A 155 8.89 -2.03 -7.72
CA SER A 155 9.30 -1.47 -9.02
C SER A 155 9.43 0.05 -9.04
N ARG A 156 8.79 0.76 -8.10
CA ARG A 156 8.89 2.22 -7.95
C ARG A 156 10.14 2.65 -7.18
N ARG A 157 10.72 1.77 -6.35
CA ARG A 157 11.87 2.05 -5.47
C ARG A 157 11.62 3.23 -4.54
N VAL A 158 10.40 3.34 -4.02
CA VAL A 158 9.96 4.42 -3.14
C VAL A 158 9.22 3.81 -1.98
N GLU A 159 9.53 4.16 -0.74
CA GLU A 159 8.73 3.69 0.40
C GLU A 159 7.30 4.25 0.33
N PRO A 160 6.26 3.44 0.63
CA PRO A 160 4.88 3.89 0.63
C PRO A 160 4.64 5.17 1.44
N ILE A 161 5.39 5.39 2.53
CA ILE A 161 5.28 6.61 3.33
C ILE A 161 5.66 7.88 2.53
N HIS A 162 6.68 7.82 1.66
CA HIS A 162 7.01 8.92 0.76
C HIS A 162 5.96 9.08 -0.34
N HIS A 163 5.41 7.96 -0.84
CA HIS A 163 4.34 7.98 -1.84
C HIS A 163 3.02 8.59 -1.29
N ALA A 164 2.75 8.41 0.01
CA ALA A 164 1.57 8.95 0.67
C ALA A 164 1.52 10.48 0.59
N ILE A 165 2.66 11.14 0.72
CA ILE A 165 2.81 12.60 0.92
C ILE A 165 3.02 13.34 -0.42
N ARG A 166 2.41 12.86 -1.51
CA ARG A 166 2.58 13.52 -2.82
C ARG A 166 1.74 14.80 -2.90
N SER A 167 2.40 15.94 -3.12
CA SER A 167 1.92 17.32 -2.91
C SER A 167 0.49 17.67 -3.35
N LYS A 168 0.05 17.15 -4.50
CA LYS A 168 -1.24 17.51 -5.12
C LYS A 168 -2.44 16.68 -4.64
N ARG A 169 -2.26 15.74 -3.71
CA ARG A 169 -3.34 14.87 -3.23
C ARG A 169 -4.12 15.52 -2.09
N LYS A 170 -5.46 15.48 -2.16
CA LYS A 170 -6.35 16.01 -1.11
C LYS A 170 -6.37 15.10 0.13
N ASP A 171 -6.07 13.82 -0.06
CA ASP A 171 -6.13 12.75 0.93
C ASP A 171 -4.75 12.37 1.49
N LYS A 172 -3.80 13.32 1.47
CA LYS A 172 -2.41 13.09 1.90
C LYS A 172 -2.28 12.85 3.41
N GLU A 173 -3.14 13.46 4.22
CA GLU A 173 -3.18 13.27 5.68
C GLU A 173 -3.52 11.80 6.01
N GLU A 174 -4.61 11.29 5.45
CA GLU A 174 -5.09 9.94 5.72
C GLU A 174 -4.16 8.87 5.12
N ARG A 175 -3.57 9.11 3.94
CA ARG A 175 -2.57 8.20 3.38
C ARG A 175 -1.31 8.15 4.22
N PHE A 176 -0.85 9.31 4.72
CA PHE A 176 0.33 9.37 5.56
C PHE A 176 0.08 8.62 6.87
N GLU A 177 -1.07 8.83 7.50
CA GLU A 177 -1.49 8.07 8.68
C GLU A 177 -1.56 6.57 8.41
N MET A 178 -2.17 6.14 7.30
CA MET A 178 -2.23 4.72 6.93
C MET A 178 -0.86 4.09 6.76
N ALA A 179 0.05 4.75 6.01
CA ALA A 179 1.40 4.25 5.79
C ALA A 179 2.21 4.20 7.10
N LEU A 180 2.11 5.25 7.92
CA LEU A 180 2.83 5.33 9.19
C LEU A 180 2.32 4.29 10.19
N LYS A 181 0.99 4.08 10.30
CA LYS A 181 0.40 3.04 11.16
C LYS A 181 0.89 1.66 10.78
N ALA A 182 0.81 1.29 9.50
CA ALA A 182 1.30 0.00 9.05
C ALA A 182 2.83 -0.13 9.23
N GLY A 183 3.58 0.95 8.99
CA GLY A 183 5.00 0.99 9.28
C GLY A 183 5.31 0.73 10.75
N MET A 184 4.57 1.33 11.68
CA MET A 184 4.73 1.11 13.12
C MET A 184 4.30 -0.28 13.56
N GLU A 185 3.28 -0.86 12.92
CA GLU A 185 2.82 -2.22 13.21
C GLU A 185 3.87 -3.28 12.87
N TYR A 186 4.54 -3.15 11.72
CA TYR A 186 5.47 -4.18 11.21
C TYR A 186 6.96 -3.84 11.36
N PHE A 187 7.32 -2.56 11.48
CA PHE A 187 8.71 -2.08 11.60
C PHE A 187 8.86 -0.97 12.65
N PRO A 188 8.43 -1.21 13.91
CA PRO A 188 8.52 -0.23 14.97
C PRO A 188 9.96 0.21 15.27
N GLU A 189 10.95 -0.67 15.08
CA GLU A 189 12.38 -0.39 15.24
C GLU A 189 12.91 0.63 14.21
N ARG A 190 12.19 0.81 13.11
CA ARG A 190 12.45 1.83 12.08
C ARG A 190 11.53 3.04 12.21
N LEU A 191 10.77 3.12 13.30
CA LEU A 191 9.71 4.11 13.54
C LEU A 191 8.78 4.28 12.34
N GLY A 192 8.34 3.15 11.78
CA GLY A 192 7.46 3.14 10.62
C GLY A 192 7.99 3.92 9.42
N PHE A 193 9.32 3.93 9.26
CA PHE A 193 10.03 4.63 8.18
C PHE A 193 9.89 6.15 8.24
N LEU A 194 9.45 6.74 9.35
CA LEU A 194 9.24 8.19 9.48
C LEU A 194 10.50 9.01 9.13
N PHE A 195 11.68 8.47 9.45
CA PHE A 195 12.97 9.11 9.16
C PHE A 195 13.71 8.53 7.94
N CYS A 196 13.09 7.65 7.14
CA CYS A 196 13.72 7.16 5.92
C CYS A 196 13.86 8.31 4.91
N LYS A 197 15.02 8.37 4.23
CA LYS A 197 15.35 9.46 3.31
C LYS A 197 15.15 9.02 1.87
N LYS A 198 14.47 9.87 1.10
CA LYS A 198 14.40 9.80 -0.34
C LYS A 198 14.89 11.13 -0.91
N ASP A 199 15.85 11.07 -1.84
CA ASP A 199 16.47 12.26 -2.42
C ASP A 199 17.01 13.24 -1.33
N GLY A 200 17.53 12.67 -0.24
CA GLY A 200 18.05 13.42 0.92
C GLY A 200 16.99 13.92 1.92
N ILE A 201 15.70 13.86 1.59
CA ILE A 201 14.60 14.38 2.40
C ILE A 201 13.93 13.23 3.17
N SER A 202 13.74 13.39 4.48
CA SER A 202 13.03 12.40 5.31
C SER A 202 11.52 12.43 5.07
N ALA A 203 10.83 11.30 5.29
CA ALA A 203 9.37 11.27 5.19
C ALA A 203 8.70 12.26 6.16
N CYS A 204 9.26 12.42 7.36
CA CYS A 204 8.84 13.41 8.35
C CYS A 204 8.93 14.85 7.81
N LYS A 205 10.10 15.25 7.29
CA LYS A 205 10.30 16.59 6.71
C LYS A 205 9.34 16.81 5.53
N LYS A 206 9.19 15.80 4.68
CA LYS A 206 8.25 15.86 3.56
C LYS A 206 6.80 16.05 4.03
N ALA A 207 6.40 15.39 5.12
CA ALA A 207 5.09 15.58 5.74
C ALA A 207 4.91 17.00 6.26
N PHE A 208 5.93 17.57 6.91
CA PHE A 208 5.88 18.95 7.39
C PHE A 208 5.67 19.95 6.25
N ASP A 209 6.40 19.78 5.15
CA ASP A 209 6.33 20.69 4.00
C ASP A 209 5.00 20.59 3.25
N GLU A 210 4.40 19.39 3.16
CA GLU A 210 3.24 19.13 2.31
C GLU A 210 1.90 19.12 3.06
N ILE A 211 1.89 18.66 4.31
CA ILE A 211 0.70 18.55 5.16
C ILE A 211 0.62 19.73 6.15
N GLY A 212 1.77 20.29 6.53
CA GLY A 212 1.91 21.27 7.60
C GLY A 212 2.32 20.61 8.91
N VAL A 213 3.22 21.28 9.66
CA VAL A 213 3.84 20.76 10.88
C VAL A 213 2.80 20.30 11.90
N ASP A 214 1.84 21.15 12.27
CA ASP A 214 0.83 20.82 13.30
C ASP A 214 0.02 19.57 12.98
N LYS A 215 -0.44 19.47 11.73
CA LYS A 215 -1.26 18.35 11.25
C LYS A 215 -0.45 17.06 11.17
N ALA A 216 0.76 17.14 10.60
CA ALA A 216 1.66 16.00 10.54
C ALA A 216 2.02 15.50 11.94
N MET A 217 2.32 16.41 12.89
CA MET A 217 2.64 16.05 14.27
C MET A 217 1.45 15.45 15.02
N LYS A 218 0.22 15.92 14.76
CA LYS A 218 -0.98 15.26 15.29
C LYS A 218 -1.08 13.80 14.83
N ILE A 219 -0.82 13.53 13.55
CA ILE A 219 -0.81 12.16 13.00
C ILE A 219 0.33 11.34 13.62
N ILE A 220 1.54 11.90 13.68
CA ILE A 220 2.73 11.23 14.24
C ILE A 220 2.49 10.85 15.71
N ARG A 221 1.97 11.77 16.54
CA ARG A 221 1.62 11.47 17.95
C ARG A 221 0.56 10.40 18.10
N THR A 222 -0.39 10.33 17.16
CA THR A 222 -1.42 9.28 17.17
C THR A 222 -0.82 7.90 16.84
N CYS A 223 0.19 7.84 15.96
CA CYS A 223 0.80 6.58 15.52
C CYS A 223 1.99 6.16 16.39
N ILE A 224 2.68 7.13 17.00
CA ILE A 224 3.89 6.97 17.80
C ILE A 224 3.68 7.76 19.10
N PRO A 225 2.88 7.24 20.05
CA PRO A 225 2.75 7.88 21.35
C PRO A 225 4.12 7.91 22.07
N PRO A 226 4.35 8.86 22.99
CA PRO A 226 5.57 8.85 23.81
C PRO A 226 5.72 7.50 24.53
N SER A 227 6.85 6.83 24.33
CA SER A 227 7.18 5.54 24.96
C SER A 227 8.69 5.32 24.95
N ASP A 228 9.20 4.64 25.98
CA ASP A 228 10.60 4.17 26.05
C ASP A 228 10.90 3.08 25.01
N ASP A 229 9.88 2.33 24.55
CA ASP A 229 10.06 1.31 23.51
C ASP A 229 10.47 1.93 22.18
N HIS A 230 9.94 3.12 21.90
CA HIS A 230 10.05 3.83 20.62
C HIS A 230 10.37 5.31 20.83
N PRO A 231 11.56 5.65 21.37
CA PRO A 231 11.90 7.00 21.78
C PRO A 231 12.15 7.89 20.55
N ILE A 232 11.08 8.49 20.03
CA ILE A 232 11.08 9.25 18.76
C ILE A 232 12.15 10.35 18.72
N LEU A 233 12.40 11.03 19.85
CA LEU A 233 13.38 12.10 19.93
C LEU A 233 14.81 11.58 19.72
N HIS A 234 15.14 10.41 20.26
CA HIS A 234 16.45 9.78 20.06
C HIS A 234 16.65 9.41 18.60
N HIS A 235 15.62 8.92 17.92
CA HIS A 235 15.67 8.64 16.48
C HIS A 235 15.79 9.92 15.65
N ALA A 236 15.08 10.99 16.02
CA ALA A 236 15.23 12.30 15.37
C ALA A 236 16.69 12.78 15.43
N ILE A 237 17.30 12.81 16.63
CA ILE A 237 18.70 13.22 16.83
C ILE A 237 19.68 12.40 15.97
N ARG A 238 19.41 11.10 15.81
CA ARG A 238 20.25 10.19 15.01
C ARG A 238 20.11 10.38 13.52
N HIS A 239 18.86 10.43 13.04
CA HIS A 239 18.54 10.25 11.62
C HIS A 239 18.11 11.54 10.91
N ALA A 240 17.58 12.50 11.65
CA ALA A 240 17.09 13.79 11.17
C ALA A 240 17.34 14.89 12.24
N PRO A 241 18.62 15.20 12.57
CA PRO A 241 18.96 16.15 13.63
C PRO A 241 18.43 17.56 13.36
N ASP A 242 18.20 17.90 12.09
CA ASP A 242 17.55 19.13 11.65
C ASP A 242 16.09 19.27 12.15
N LEU A 243 15.42 18.14 12.44
CA LEU A 243 14.05 18.09 12.95
C LEU A 243 13.97 17.94 14.49
N GLU A 244 15.11 17.96 15.19
CA GLU A 244 15.15 17.71 16.64
C GLU A 244 14.23 18.70 17.39
N ASN A 245 14.37 19.99 17.10
CA ASN A 245 13.61 21.03 17.79
C ASN A 245 12.11 20.95 17.48
N ASP A 246 11.77 20.73 16.19
CA ASP A 246 10.39 20.58 15.75
C ASP A 246 9.73 19.38 16.47
N ILE A 247 10.44 18.27 16.63
CA ILE A 247 9.88 17.09 17.31
C ILE A 247 9.81 17.29 18.83
N ALA A 248 10.85 17.85 19.44
CA ALA A 248 10.91 18.08 20.87
C ALA A 248 9.76 18.97 21.37
N GLN A 249 9.37 19.99 20.59
CA GLN A 249 8.26 20.87 20.93
C GLN A 249 6.93 20.13 21.11
N TYR A 250 6.68 19.06 20.34
CA TYR A 250 5.45 18.26 20.42
C TYR A 250 5.62 17.01 21.28
N TYR A 251 6.83 16.72 21.76
CA TYR A 251 7.14 15.60 22.64
C TYR A 251 7.94 16.07 23.86
N PRO A 252 7.40 16.98 24.70
CA PRO A 252 8.13 17.53 25.83
C PRO A 252 8.58 16.45 26.81
N ASP A 253 7.74 15.43 27.03
CA ASP A 253 8.04 14.32 27.94
C ASP A 253 9.09 13.35 27.38
N ALA A 254 9.31 13.35 26.06
CA ALA A 254 10.27 12.45 25.43
C ALA A 254 11.73 12.78 25.76
N VAL A 255 12.00 13.95 26.33
CA VAL A 255 13.33 14.34 26.81
C VAL A 255 13.79 13.42 27.94
N PHE A 256 12.86 12.91 28.76
CA PHE A 256 13.14 12.06 29.91
C PHE A 256 13.20 10.56 29.57
N LEU A 257 12.71 10.17 28.39
CA LEU A 257 12.71 8.78 27.93
C LEU A 257 14.13 8.28 27.68
N ARG A 258 14.30 6.97 27.82
CA ARG A 258 15.58 6.29 27.60
C ARG A 258 15.51 5.39 26.37
N ASP A 259 16.61 5.29 25.63
CA ASP A 259 16.71 4.26 24.60
C ASP A 259 16.94 2.86 25.18
N THR A 260 16.99 1.87 24.29
CA THR A 260 17.27 0.47 24.65
C THR A 260 18.62 0.24 25.34
N ASN A 261 19.53 1.21 25.33
CA ASN A 261 20.80 1.18 26.04
C ASN A 261 20.78 2.01 27.33
N GLY A 262 19.61 2.52 27.74
CA GLY A 262 19.45 3.38 28.91
C GLY A 262 19.88 4.83 28.70
N HIS A 263 20.19 5.26 27.48
CA HIS A 263 20.66 6.62 27.21
C HIS A 263 19.52 7.63 27.14
N THR A 264 19.72 8.81 27.72
CA THR A 264 18.85 9.97 27.51
C THR A 264 19.09 10.62 26.14
N SER A 265 18.15 11.45 25.70
CA SER A 265 18.27 12.23 24.45
C SER A 265 19.56 13.06 24.42
N SER A 266 19.91 13.72 25.53
CA SER A 266 21.16 14.49 25.68
C SER A 266 22.42 13.62 25.51
N GLN A 267 22.43 12.40 26.06
CA GLN A 267 23.55 11.47 25.90
C GLN A 267 23.68 11.03 24.44
N VAL A 268 22.57 10.71 23.77
CA VAL A 268 22.58 10.39 22.34
C VAL A 268 23.11 11.55 21.51
N LYS A 269 22.68 12.78 21.79
CA LYS A 269 23.16 13.99 21.11
C LYS A 269 24.66 14.19 21.27
N PHE A 270 25.18 14.02 22.48
CA PHE A 270 26.61 14.07 22.77
C PHE A 270 27.40 13.05 21.93
N TYR A 271 26.98 11.78 21.93
CA TYR A 271 27.64 10.73 21.13
C TYR A 271 27.61 11.01 19.62
N MET A 272 26.50 11.53 19.10
CA MET A 272 26.37 11.88 17.68
C MET A 272 27.29 13.04 17.29
N ASN A 273 27.46 14.03 18.16
CA ASN A 273 28.38 15.15 17.92
C ASN A 273 29.85 14.68 17.92
N LEU A 274 30.24 13.81 18.85
CA LEU A 274 31.58 13.20 18.87
C LEU A 274 31.88 12.42 17.58
N ARG A 275 30.91 11.66 17.06
CA ARG A 275 31.07 10.91 15.81
C ARG A 275 31.21 11.82 14.59
N ARG A 276 30.50 12.95 14.56
CA ARG A 276 30.58 13.93 13.45
C ARG A 276 31.91 14.67 13.46
N GLY A 277 32.41 15.09 14.62
CA GLY A 277 33.70 15.80 14.76
C GLY A 277 34.94 14.94 14.48
N ARG A 278 34.81 13.61 14.41
CA ARG A 278 35.91 12.70 14.00
C ARG A 278 35.98 12.45 12.49
N ARG A 279 35.01 12.95 11.71
CA ARG A 279 34.92 12.77 10.25
C ARG A 279 35.34 14.01 9.46
N THR A 280 35.69 15.09 10.16
CA THR A 280 36.28 16.33 9.64
C THR A 280 37.77 16.30 9.88
#